data_AF-A0A8C5F3Y0-F1
#
_entry.id   AF-A0A8C5F3Y0-F1
#
_cell.length_a   1.000
_cell.length_b   1.000
_cell.length_c   1.000
_cell.angle_alpha   90.00
_cell.angle_beta   90.00
_cell.angle_gamma   90.00
#
_symmetry.space_group_name_H-M   'P 1'
#
loop_
_entity.id
_entity.type
_entity.pdbx_description
1 polymer ?
#
loop_
_entity_poly.entity_id
_entity_poly.type
_entity_poly.pdbx_seq_one_letter_code
_entity_poly.pdbx_strand_id
1 'polypeptide(L)'
;MVSVVEVLCLLLVAILWGCTNPFLKRGTEGIEHVKRTNKVLQVLAEVKFLFLNLQYLVPFLLNQLGSLVYYFTLATTDLSLAVPVTNSLTFLLTVLTGKILGEEFGGKRAVGGMVLTMVGITLCIVSSIGDTPILSSEQNQADATLQ
;
A
#
# COMPACT_ATOMS: atom_id res chain seq x y z
N MET A 1 6.43 1.08 -21.96
CA MET A 1 5.44 0.02 -21.71
C MET A 1 5.74 -0.56 -20.35
N VAL A 2 4.82 -0.44 -19.39
CA VAL A 2 5.02 -1.00 -18.05
C VAL A 2 5.11 -2.52 -18.19
N SER A 3 6.23 -3.10 -17.76
CA SER A 3 6.47 -4.53 -17.82
C SER A 3 5.63 -5.26 -16.77
N VAL A 4 5.25 -6.50 -17.05
CA VAL A 4 4.50 -7.35 -16.10
C VAL A 4 5.23 -7.44 -14.76
N VAL A 5 6.56 -7.45 -14.78
CA VAL A 5 7.41 -7.46 -13.59
C VAL A 5 7.20 -6.22 -12.73
N GLU A 6 7.07 -5.04 -13.34
CA GLU A 6 6.85 -3.78 -12.62
C GLU A 6 5.48 -3.75 -11.96
N VAL A 7 4.45 -4.20 -12.67
CA VAL A 7 3.10 -4.35 -12.09
C VAL A 7 3.17 -5.30 -10.89
N LEU A 8 3.81 -6.47 -11.01
CA LEU A 8 3.97 -7.41 -9.91
C LEU A 8 4.74 -6.80 -8.72
N CYS A 9 5.79 -6.01 -8.98
CA CYS A 9 6.52 -5.28 -7.94
C CYS A 9 5.63 -4.25 -7.23
N LEU A 10 4.85 -3.45 -7.97
CA LEU A 10 3.92 -2.47 -7.39
C LEU A 10 2.83 -3.16 -6.56
N LEU A 11 2.29 -4.28 -7.05
CA LEU A 11 1.33 -5.11 -6.29
C LEU A 11 1.96 -5.63 -5.01
N LEU A 12 3.20 -6.14 -5.08
CA LEU A 12 3.91 -6.66 -3.92
C LEU A 12 4.18 -5.57 -2.89
N VAL A 13 4.65 -4.39 -3.30
CA VAL A 13 4.84 -3.23 -2.42
C VAL A 13 3.53 -2.84 -1.74
N ALA A 14 2.44 -2.76 -2.50
CA ALA A 14 1.15 -2.40 -1.97
C ALA A 14 0.62 -3.45 -0.96
N ILE A 15 0.88 -4.74 -1.19
CA ILE A 15 0.56 -5.81 -0.24
C ILE A 15 1.42 -5.69 1.01
N LEU A 16 2.72 -5.48 0.87
CA LEU A 16 3.61 -5.31 2.01
C LEU A 16 3.13 -4.14 2.86
N TRP A 17 3.02 -2.95 2.30
CA TRP A 17 2.56 -1.76 3.03
C TRP A 17 1.13 -1.88 3.55
N GLY A 18 0.23 -2.42 2.74
CA GLY A 18 -1.18 -2.55 3.09
C GLY A 18 -1.40 -3.50 4.27
N CYS A 19 -0.68 -4.63 4.28
CA CYS A 19 -0.76 -5.58 5.37
C CYS A 19 0.01 -5.08 6.61
N THR A 20 1.22 -4.54 6.44
CA THR A 20 2.05 -4.15 7.60
C THR A 20 1.40 -3.05 8.42
N ASN A 21 0.66 -2.11 7.81
CA ASN A 21 0.06 -0.98 8.51
C ASN A 21 -0.88 -1.38 9.68
N PRO A 22 -1.91 -2.23 9.50
CA PRO A 22 -2.73 -2.70 10.62
C PRO A 22 -1.97 -3.58 11.63
N PHE A 23 -1.04 -4.41 11.15
CA PHE A 23 -0.21 -5.23 12.04
C PHE A 23 0.70 -4.38 12.93
N LEU A 24 1.26 -3.30 12.38
CA LEU A 24 2.11 -2.36 13.11
C LEU A 24 1.31 -1.66 14.21
N LYS A 25 0.10 -1.21 13.89
CA LYS A 25 -0.84 -0.62 14.86
C LYS A 25 -1.14 -1.61 16.00
N ARG A 26 -1.40 -2.88 15.69
CA ARG A 26 -1.62 -3.91 16.71
C ARG A 26 -0.36 -4.23 17.51
N GLY A 27 0.81 -4.26 16.87
CA GLY A 27 2.11 -4.46 17.55
C GLY A 27 2.50 -3.31 18.49
N THR A 28 1.92 -2.13 18.32
CA THR A 28 2.07 -0.99 19.23
C THR A 28 1.12 -1.01 20.43
N GLU A 29 0.10 -1.89 20.43
CA GLU A 29 -0.79 -2.06 21.59
C GLU A 29 0.03 -2.54 22.80
N GLY A 30 0.04 -1.75 23.88
CA GLY A 30 0.81 -2.06 25.10
C GLY A 30 1.94 -1.07 25.41
N ILE A 31 2.38 -0.26 24.45
CA ILE A 31 3.40 0.79 24.67
C ILE A 31 2.95 1.77 25.76
N GLU A 32 1.65 2.07 25.86
CA GLU A 32 1.09 3.01 26.84
C GLU A 32 1.30 2.60 28.31
N HIS A 33 1.60 1.33 28.57
CA HIS A 33 1.92 0.83 29.91
C HIS A 33 3.38 1.09 30.32
N VAL A 34 4.25 1.48 29.38
CA VAL A 34 5.66 1.77 29.64
C VAL A 34 5.83 3.24 30.05
N LYS A 35 5.55 3.55 31.33
CA LYS A 35 5.78 4.90 31.88
C LYS A 35 7.07 4.97 32.69
N ARG A 36 7.94 5.92 32.35
CA ARG A 36 9.16 6.29 33.08
C ARG A 36 9.14 7.77 33.41
N THR A 37 9.78 8.14 34.51
CA THR A 37 9.80 9.50 35.05
C THR A 37 10.56 10.51 34.16
N ASN A 38 11.51 10.03 33.35
CA ASN A 38 12.34 10.85 32.47
C ASN A 38 11.96 10.60 31.00
N LYS A 39 11.77 11.67 30.22
CA LYS A 39 11.36 11.60 28.80
C LYS A 39 12.33 10.79 27.93
N VAL A 40 13.64 10.92 28.12
CA VAL A 40 14.64 10.16 27.35
C VAL A 40 14.61 8.67 27.70
N LEU A 41 14.48 8.33 28.99
CA LEU A 41 14.34 6.94 29.41
C LEU A 41 13.01 6.33 28.99
N GLN A 42 11.95 7.13 28.91
CA GLN A 42 10.66 6.71 28.38
C GLN A 42 10.79 6.35 26.91
N VAL A 43 11.33 7.25 26.08
CA VAL A 43 11.57 6.95 24.65
C VAL A 43 12.47 5.73 24.49
N LEU A 44 13.54 5.60 25.27
CA LEU A 44 14.41 4.42 25.19
C LEU A 44 13.70 3.13 25.62
N ALA A 45 12.83 3.19 26.63
CA ALA A 45 12.05 2.04 27.09
C ALA A 45 10.96 1.65 26.10
N GLU A 46 10.28 2.63 25.49
CA GLU A 46 9.35 2.43 24.38
C GLU A 46 10.10 1.80 23.21
N VAL A 47 11.17 2.41 22.70
CA VAL A 47 11.98 1.84 21.61
C VAL A 47 12.42 0.40 21.93
N LYS A 48 12.91 0.15 23.14
CA LYS A 48 13.28 -1.22 23.57
C LYS A 48 12.08 -2.17 23.54
N PHE A 49 10.90 -1.74 23.99
CA PHE A 49 9.67 -2.53 23.94
C PHE A 49 9.28 -2.87 22.49
N LEU A 50 9.30 -1.89 21.58
CA LEU A 50 9.00 -2.11 20.15
C LEU A 50 10.01 -3.06 19.50
N PHE A 51 11.30 -2.90 19.79
CA PHE A 51 12.35 -3.77 19.24
C PHE A 51 12.27 -5.21 19.76
N LEU A 52 11.85 -5.42 21.00
CA LEU A 52 11.66 -6.76 21.57
C LEU A 52 10.32 -7.38 21.18
N ASN A 53 9.37 -6.58 20.70
CA ASN A 53 8.09 -7.09 20.22
C ASN A 53 8.23 -7.59 18.78
N LEU A 54 8.36 -8.91 18.61
CA LEU A 54 8.40 -9.53 17.28
C LEU A 54 7.16 -9.23 16.43
N GLN A 55 5.99 -9.02 17.07
CA GLN A 55 4.76 -8.66 16.36
C GLN A 55 4.83 -7.25 15.76
N TYR A 56 5.70 -6.38 16.26
CA TYR A 56 6.01 -5.07 15.67
C TYR A 56 7.21 -5.13 14.73
N LEU A 57 8.28 -5.84 15.12
CA LEU A 57 9.53 -5.89 14.38
C LEU A 57 9.36 -6.52 12.98
N VAL A 58 8.60 -7.61 12.87
CA VAL A 58 8.35 -8.29 11.59
C VAL A 58 7.63 -7.36 10.59
N PRO A 59 6.47 -6.75 10.91
CA PRO A 59 5.82 -5.83 9.98
C PRO A 59 6.65 -4.56 9.73
N PHE A 60 7.45 -4.10 10.70
CA PHE A 60 8.37 -2.98 10.49
C PHE A 60 9.43 -3.29 9.43
N LEU A 61 10.06 -4.46 9.49
CA LEU A 61 11.06 -4.88 8.51
C LEU A 61 10.44 -5.07 7.12
N LEU A 62 9.26 -5.71 7.05
CA LEU A 62 8.52 -5.84 5.80
C LEU A 62 8.17 -4.48 5.20
N ASN A 63 7.76 -3.51 6.03
CA ASN A 63 7.47 -2.16 5.57
C ASN A 63 8.71 -1.50 4.94
N GLN A 64 9.88 -1.68 5.55
CA GLN A 64 11.15 -1.15 5.04
C GLN A 64 11.60 -1.85 3.75
N LEU A 65 11.38 -3.16 3.63
CA LEU A 65 11.63 -3.90 2.39
C LEU A 65 10.73 -3.43 1.25
N GLY A 66 9.46 -3.13 1.56
CA GLY A 66 8.53 -2.51 0.61
C GLY A 66 9.10 -1.22 0.02
N SER A 67 9.69 -0.35 0.84
CA SER A 67 10.33 0.88 0.37
C SER A 67 11.52 0.63 -0.56
N LEU A 68 12.30 -0.42 -0.33
CA LEU A 68 13.42 -0.77 -1.20
C LEU A 68 12.93 -1.24 -2.57
N VAL A 69 11.95 -2.15 -2.60
CA VAL A 69 11.33 -2.64 -3.84
C VAL A 69 10.65 -1.49 -4.61
N TYR A 70 9.97 -0.60 -3.88
CA TYR A 70 9.34 0.58 -4.47
C TYR A 70 10.35 1.52 -5.10
N TYR A 71 11.47 1.79 -4.42
CA TYR A 71 12.55 2.63 -4.94
C TYR A 71 13.12 2.09 -6.26
N PHE A 72 13.37 0.78 -6.33
CA PHE A 72 13.83 0.15 -7.57
C PHE A 72 12.78 0.21 -8.69
N THR A 73 11.50 0.06 -8.34
CA THR A 73 10.41 0.13 -9.33
C THR A 73 10.21 1.55 -9.87
N LEU A 74 10.39 2.57 -9.03
CA LEU A 74 10.36 3.99 -9.44
C LEU A 74 11.49 4.36 -10.40
N ALA A 75 12.60 3.63 -10.39
CA ALA A 75 13.70 3.87 -11.30
C ALA A 75 13.39 3.43 -12.74
N THR A 76 12.40 2.55 -12.93
CA THR A 76 12.07 1.97 -14.24
C THR A 76 10.67 2.31 -14.73
N THR A 77 9.74 2.63 -13.84
CA THR A 77 8.33 2.94 -14.16
C THR A 77 8.02 4.44 -14.04
N ASP A 78 7.11 4.95 -14.87
CA ASP A 78 6.61 6.31 -14.80
C ASP A 78 5.97 6.63 -13.43
N LEU A 79 6.54 7.63 -12.74
CA LEU A 79 6.13 8.07 -11.41
C LEU A 79 4.64 8.45 -11.35
N SER A 80 4.11 9.03 -12.43
CA SER A 80 2.73 9.49 -12.55
C SER A 80 1.69 8.37 -12.50
N LEU A 81 2.07 7.12 -12.82
CA LEU A 81 1.18 5.95 -12.73
C LEU A 81 1.52 5.06 -11.53
N ALA A 82 2.81 4.87 -11.23
CA ALA A 82 3.25 4.03 -10.12
C ALA A 82 2.75 4.55 -8.76
N VAL A 83 2.81 5.87 -8.54
CA VAL A 83 2.45 6.49 -7.26
C VAL A 83 0.95 6.37 -6.99
N PRO A 84 0.03 6.75 -7.90
CA PRO A 84 -1.40 6.62 -7.64
C PRO A 84 -1.83 5.15 -7.49
N VAL A 85 -1.33 4.24 -8.32
CA VAL A 85 -1.70 2.81 -8.27
C VAL A 85 -1.25 2.16 -6.97
N THR A 86 0.01 2.36 -6.56
CA THR A 86 0.54 1.75 -5.32
C THR A 86 -0.17 2.28 -4.09
N ASN A 87 -0.36 3.60 -3.98
CA ASN A 87 -1.05 4.20 -2.84
C ASN A 87 -2.52 3.74 -2.74
N SER A 88 -3.19 3.66 -3.89
CA SER A 88 -4.55 3.16 -4.01
C SER A 88 -4.69 1.72 -3.51
N LEU A 89 -3.83 0.84 -4.00
CA LEU A 89 -3.87 -0.58 -3.65
C LEU A 89 -3.42 -0.81 -2.20
N THR A 90 -2.44 -0.05 -1.72
CA THR A 90 -2.02 -0.06 -0.31
C THR A 90 -3.19 0.26 0.60
N PHE A 91 -3.99 1.29 0.26
CA PHE A 91 -5.18 1.63 1.02
C PHE A 91 -6.22 0.50 1.00
N LEU A 92 -6.52 -0.07 -0.17
CA LEU A 92 -7.46 -1.18 -0.30
C LEU A 92 -7.06 -2.36 0.59
N LEU A 93 -5.78 -2.72 0.56
CA LEU A 93 -5.22 -3.83 1.34
C LEU A 93 -5.14 -3.50 2.83
N THR A 94 -4.91 -2.24 3.20
CA THR A 94 -5.00 -1.78 4.59
C THR A 94 -6.41 -1.96 5.15
N VAL A 95 -7.43 -1.55 4.40
CA VAL A 95 -8.83 -1.72 4.80
C VAL A 95 -9.20 -3.19 4.89
N LEU A 96 -8.82 -3.99 3.89
CA LEU A 96 -9.08 -5.43 3.88
C LEU A 96 -8.41 -6.12 5.08
N THR A 97 -7.14 -5.81 5.33
CA THR A 97 -6.37 -6.38 6.45
C THR A 97 -6.96 -5.96 7.79
N GLY A 98 -7.31 -4.68 7.98
CA GLY A 98 -7.96 -4.23 9.21
C GLY A 98 -9.32 -4.91 9.44
N LYS A 99 -10.07 -5.21 8.36
CA LYS A 99 -11.34 -5.94 8.44
C LYS A 99 -11.11 -7.40 8.84
N ILE A 100 -10.11 -8.05 8.26
CA ILE A 100 -9.68 -9.41 8.62
C ILE A 100 -9.22 -9.46 10.09
N LEU A 101 -8.56 -8.41 10.56
CA LEU A 101 -8.06 -8.28 11.93
C LEU A 101 -9.16 -7.98 12.96
N GLY A 102 -10.40 -7.76 12.50
CA GLY A 102 -11.57 -7.51 13.35
C GLY A 102 -11.67 -6.08 13.88
N GLU A 103 -10.99 -5.10 13.27
CA GLU A 103 -11.13 -3.70 13.67
C GLU A 103 -12.50 -3.13 13.28
N GLU A 104 -13.18 -2.47 14.21
CA GLU A 104 -14.39 -1.70 13.91
C GLU A 104 -14.02 -0.40 13.20
N PHE A 105 -14.17 -0.35 11.88
CA PHE A 105 -13.91 0.86 11.11
C PHE A 105 -14.88 1.98 11.51
N GLY A 106 -14.30 3.11 11.92
CA GLY A 106 -14.95 4.21 12.64
C GLY A 106 -16.17 4.84 11.96
N GLY A 107 -17.35 4.30 12.23
CA GLY A 107 -18.65 4.95 12.02
C GLY A 107 -18.92 5.52 10.62
N LYS A 108 -19.93 6.38 10.53
CA LYS A 108 -20.48 6.92 9.27
C LYS A 108 -19.46 7.74 8.46
N ARG A 109 -18.48 8.35 9.15
CA ARG A 109 -17.43 9.18 8.53
C ARG A 109 -16.31 8.35 7.91
N ALA A 110 -15.90 7.24 8.52
CA ALA A 110 -14.93 6.33 7.90
C ALA A 110 -15.50 5.70 6.62
N VAL A 111 -16.79 5.38 6.61
CA VAL A 111 -17.47 4.90 5.40
C VAL A 111 -17.41 5.93 4.27
N GLY A 112 -17.66 7.21 4.57
CA GLY A 112 -17.50 8.29 3.59
C GLY A 112 -16.07 8.38 3.03
N GLY A 113 -15.06 8.27 3.90
CA GLY A 113 -13.65 8.24 3.50
C GLY A 113 -13.29 7.02 2.64
N MET A 114 -13.83 5.85 2.96
CA MET A 114 -13.65 4.62 2.17
C MET A 114 -14.29 4.73 0.77
N VAL A 115 -15.47 5.35 0.65
CA VAL A 115 -16.11 5.58 -0.65
C VAL A 115 -15.31 6.58 -1.48
N LEU A 116 -14.88 7.69 -0.89
CA LEU A 116 -14.12 8.72 -1.59
C LEU A 116 -12.76 8.19 -2.11
N THR A 117 -12.07 7.41 -1.28
CA THR A 117 -10.84 6.73 -1.69
C THR A 117 -11.10 5.76 -2.84
N MET A 118 -12.12 4.90 -2.75
CA MET A 118 -12.51 4.00 -3.86
C MET A 118 -12.80 4.74 -5.17
N VAL A 119 -13.46 5.90 -5.13
CA VAL A 119 -13.68 6.74 -6.32
C VAL A 119 -12.35 7.25 -6.88
N GLY A 120 -11.45 7.74 -6.03
CA GLY A 120 -10.11 8.17 -6.43
C GLY A 120 -9.30 7.05 -7.10
N ILE A 121 -9.29 5.85 -6.49
CA ILE A 121 -8.64 4.66 -7.05
C ILE A 121 -9.22 4.32 -8.43
N THR A 122 -10.56 4.32 -8.53
CA THR A 122 -11.26 4.02 -9.78
C THR A 122 -10.88 5.01 -10.88
N LEU A 123 -10.82 6.30 -10.57
CA LEU A 123 -10.37 7.34 -11.51
C LEU A 123 -8.92 7.15 -11.93
N CYS A 124 -8.02 6.78 -11.00
CA CYS A 124 -6.63 6.47 -11.32
C CYS A 124 -6.51 5.26 -12.27
N ILE A 125 -7.30 4.21 -12.06
CA ILE A 125 -7.34 3.03 -12.93
C ILE A 125 -7.90 3.41 -14.30
N VAL A 126 -9.00 4.16 -14.37
CA VAL A 126 -9.60 4.62 -15.64
C VAL A 126 -8.63 5.49 -16.42
N SER A 127 -7.87 6.36 -15.76
CA SER A 127 -6.81 7.14 -16.42
C SER A 127 -5.71 6.24 -16.96
N SER A 128 -5.26 5.25 -16.19
CA SER A 128 -4.21 4.32 -16.61
C SER A 128 -4.65 3.40 -17.76
N ILE A 129 -5.94 3.05 -17.84
CA ILE A 129 -6.55 2.30 -18.96
C ILE A 129 -6.82 3.25 -20.15
N GLY A 130 -7.06 4.54 -19.88
CA GLY A 130 -7.19 5.59 -20.89
C GLY A 130 -5.90 5.86 -21.68
N ASP A 131 -4.74 5.45 -21.14
CA ASP A 131 -3.48 5.36 -21.87
C ASP A 131 -3.33 4.04 -22.67
N THR A 132 -4.28 3.09 -22.53
CA THR A 132 -4.40 1.83 -23.30
C THR A 132 -5.72 1.68 -24.08
N PRO A 133 -6.07 2.60 -25.01
CA PRO A 133 -7.00 2.29 -26.08
C PRO A 133 -6.42 2.50 -27.50
N ILE A 134 -5.10 2.34 -27.70
CA ILE A 134 -4.46 2.34 -29.04
C ILE A 134 -3.42 1.20 -29.13
N LEU A 135 -3.83 -0.03 -28.86
CA LEU A 135 -3.03 -1.20 -29.29
C LEU A 135 -3.90 -2.45 -29.51
N SER A 136 -5.13 -2.46 -28.98
CA SER A 136 -6.18 -3.39 -29.38
C SER A 136 -6.96 -2.92 -30.62
N SER A 137 -6.83 -1.66 -31.04
CA SER A 137 -7.48 -1.13 -32.25
C SER A 137 -6.61 -1.23 -33.51
N GLU A 138 -5.28 -1.25 -33.41
CA GLU A 138 -4.42 -1.44 -34.60
C GLU A 138 -4.35 -2.90 -35.06
N GLN A 139 -4.49 -3.87 -34.16
CA GLN A 139 -4.40 -5.29 -34.54
C GLN A 139 -5.65 -5.77 -35.30
N ASN A 140 -6.81 -5.17 -35.07
CA ASN A 140 -8.04 -5.47 -35.81
C ASN A 140 -8.14 -4.72 -37.15
N GLN A 141 -7.34 -3.66 -37.34
CA GLN A 141 -7.33 -2.87 -38.57
C GLN A 141 -6.31 -3.40 -39.59
N ALA A 142 -5.19 -3.99 -39.14
CA ALA A 142 -4.18 -4.62 -39.99
C ALA A 142 -4.65 -5.95 -40.61
N ASP A 143 -5.55 -6.70 -39.95
CA ASP A 143 -6.10 -7.96 -40.46
C ASP A 143 -7.25 -7.72 -41.48
N ALA A 144 -7.96 -6.59 -41.37
CA ALA A 144 -9.02 -6.20 -42.29
C ALA A 144 -8.54 -5.51 -43.58
N THR A 145 -7.25 -5.16 -43.67
CA THR A 145 -6.63 -4.58 -44.89
C THR A 145 -5.83 -5.61 -45.70
N LEU A 146 -5.73 -6.85 -45.22
CA LEU A 146 -5.06 -7.97 -45.92
C LEU A 146 -6.03 -9.06 -46.43
N GLN A 147 -7.35 -8.81 -46.36
CA GLN A 147 -8.36 -9.51 -47.18
C GLN A 147 -8.89 -8.57 -48.26
#